data_AF-A0A161HGJ7-F1
#
_entry.id   AF-A0A161HGJ7-F1
#
_cell.length_a   1.000
_cell.length_b   1.000
_cell.length_c   1.000
_cell.angle_alpha   90.00
_cell.angle_beta   90.00
_cell.angle_gamma   90.00
#
_symmetry.space_group_name_H-M   'P 1'
#
loop_
_entity.id
_entity.type
_entity.pdbx_description
1 polymer ?
#
loop_
_entity_poly.entity_id
_entity_poly.type
_entity_poly.pdbx_seq_one_letter_code
_entity_poly.pdbx_strand_id
1 'polypeptide(L)'
;MSEAKQKFESIFPALVDELLEVVSETKISQDAIDWIKQNLIYNTLGGKANRGLSVIDTYKLLSGKKELSDAEYKRAAVLGWCVELLQAFFLVADDIMDASKTRRGQPCWYLQVS
;
A
#
# COMPACT_ATOMS: atom_id res chain seq x y z
N MET A 1 -4.59 14.04 10.60
CA MET A 1 -3.72 13.17 9.76
C MET A 1 -2.56 14.03 9.31
N SER A 2 -1.31 13.55 9.30
CA SER A 2 -0.18 14.40 8.90
C SER A 2 -0.21 14.68 7.39
N GLU A 3 0.26 15.86 6.97
CA GLU A 3 0.41 16.24 5.56
C GLU A 3 1.30 15.25 4.80
N ALA A 4 2.39 14.78 5.43
CA ALA A 4 3.28 13.79 4.84
C ALA A 4 2.55 12.48 4.50
N LYS A 5 1.68 12.01 5.40
CA LYS A 5 0.87 10.80 5.15
C LYS A 5 -0.13 11.02 4.02
N GLN A 6 -0.80 12.16 3.99
CA GLN A 6 -1.74 12.49 2.91
C GLN A 6 -1.05 12.55 1.54
N LYS A 7 0.12 13.19 1.45
CA LYS A 7 0.93 13.23 0.22
C LYS A 7 1.44 11.85 -0.20
N PHE A 8 1.72 10.98 0.75
CA PHE A 8 2.11 9.59 0.46
C PHE A 8 0.92 8.77 -0.05
N GLU A 9 -0.23 8.85 0.62
CA GLU A 9 -1.49 8.19 0.26
C GLU A 9 -2.06 8.67 -1.08
N SER A 10 -1.82 9.92 -1.48
CA SER A 10 -2.27 10.43 -2.78
C SER A 10 -1.62 9.74 -3.99
N ILE A 11 -0.49 9.04 -3.79
CA ILE A 11 0.18 8.29 -4.86
C ILE A 11 -0.45 6.90 -5.05
N PHE A 12 -1.08 6.35 -4.01
CA PHE A 12 -1.54 4.96 -4.02
C PHE A 12 -2.61 4.67 -5.09
N PRO A 13 -3.61 5.54 -5.35
CA PRO A 13 -4.63 5.25 -6.38
C PRO A 13 -4.02 5.03 -7.76
N ALA A 14 -3.09 5.88 -8.19
CA ALA A 14 -2.41 5.74 -9.47
C ALA A 14 -1.58 4.45 -9.52
N LEU A 15 -0.89 4.09 -8.43
CA LEU A 15 -0.14 2.84 -8.35
C LEU A 15 -1.06 1.61 -8.44
N VAL A 16 -2.23 1.65 -7.81
CA VAL A 16 -3.23 0.58 -7.93
C VAL A 16 -3.69 0.45 -9.37
N ASP A 17 -4.02 1.56 -10.05
CA ASP A 17 -4.46 1.51 -11.44
C ASP A 17 -3.35 0.96 -12.38
N GLU A 18 -2.09 1.37 -12.19
CA GLU A 18 -0.93 0.82 -12.91
C GLU A 18 -0.78 -0.71 -12.66
N LEU A 19 -0.99 -1.19 -11.44
CA LEU A 19 -0.96 -2.63 -11.13
C LEU A 19 -2.11 -3.38 -11.80
N LEU A 20 -3.32 -2.81 -11.81
CA LEU A 20 -4.48 -3.45 -12.42
C LEU A 20 -4.37 -3.53 -13.95
N GLU A 21 -3.70 -2.56 -14.58
CA GLU A 21 -3.38 -2.60 -16.01
C GLU A 21 -2.49 -3.81 -16.32
N VAL A 22 -1.40 -4.00 -15.58
CA VAL A 22 -0.52 -5.18 -15.73
C VAL A 22 -1.27 -6.48 -15.46
N VAL A 23 -2.12 -6.52 -14.43
CA VAL A 23 -2.92 -7.70 -14.10
C VAL A 23 -3.92 -8.01 -15.22
N SER A 24 -4.49 -7.02 -15.89
CA SER A 24 -5.46 -7.21 -16.97
C SER A 24 -4.85 -7.93 -18.19
N GLU A 25 -3.54 -7.78 -18.42
CA GLU A 25 -2.82 -8.48 -19.48
C GLU A 25 -2.76 -10.00 -19.27
N THR A 26 -2.96 -10.46 -18.03
CA THR A 26 -2.89 -11.89 -17.67
C THR A 26 -4.15 -12.70 -18.06
N LYS A 27 -5.14 -12.05 -18.71
CA LYS A 27 -6.41 -12.66 -19.15
C LYS A 27 -7.29 -13.22 -18.01
N ILE A 28 -7.15 -12.69 -16.80
CA ILE A 28 -8.07 -13.02 -15.70
C ILE A 28 -9.43 -12.33 -15.89
N SER A 29 -10.46 -12.80 -15.17
CA SER A 29 -11.80 -12.21 -15.25
C SER A 29 -11.84 -10.80 -14.63
N GLN A 30 -12.81 -9.98 -15.07
CA GLN A 30 -13.05 -8.67 -14.48
C GLN A 30 -13.35 -8.77 -12.98
N ASP A 31 -14.12 -9.79 -12.56
CA ASP A 31 -14.41 -10.03 -11.14
C ASP A 31 -13.13 -10.23 -10.31
N ALA A 32 -12.11 -10.90 -10.87
CA ALA A 32 -10.84 -11.09 -10.19
C ALA A 32 -10.03 -9.79 -10.12
N ILE A 33 -10.08 -8.95 -11.15
CA ILE A 33 -9.46 -7.61 -11.16
C ILE A 33 -10.10 -6.73 -10.07
N ASP A 34 -11.43 -6.72 -10.01
CA ASP A 34 -12.18 -5.93 -9.04
C ASP A 34 -11.91 -6.42 -7.60
N TRP A 35 -11.84 -7.73 -7.40
CA TRP A 35 -11.44 -8.33 -6.12
C TRP A 35 -10.03 -7.94 -5.71
N ILE A 36 -9.05 -7.95 -6.63
CA ILE A 36 -7.68 -7.52 -6.37
C ILE A 36 -7.65 -6.04 -5.97
N LYS A 37 -8.39 -5.18 -6.67
CA LYS A 37 -8.50 -3.75 -6.34
C LYS A 37 -9.01 -3.55 -4.92
N GLN A 38 -10.09 -4.25 -4.55
CA GLN A 38 -10.65 -4.19 -3.21
C GLN A 38 -9.66 -4.70 -2.16
N ASN A 39 -8.99 -5.82 -2.43
CA ASN A 39 -7.98 -6.38 -1.53
C ASN A 39 -6.84 -5.40 -1.25
N LEU A 40 -6.31 -4.76 -2.29
CA LEU A 40 -5.21 -3.78 -2.19
C LEU A 40 -5.63 -2.59 -1.33
N ILE A 41 -6.79 -2.00 -1.60
CA ILE A 41 -7.29 -0.82 -0.87
C ILE A 41 -7.57 -1.17 0.59
N TYR A 42 -8.24 -2.29 0.83
CA TYR A 42 -8.67 -2.70 2.17
C TYR A 42 -7.49 -3.00 3.11
N ASN A 43 -6.51 -3.78 2.64
CA ASN A 43 -5.42 -4.26 3.50
C ASN A 43 -4.29 -3.24 3.66
N THR A 44 -4.11 -2.35 2.68
CA THR A 44 -2.95 -1.44 2.65
C THR A 44 -3.25 -0.09 3.29
N LEU A 45 -4.47 0.45 3.17
CA LEU A 45 -4.85 1.74 3.74
C LEU A 45 -5.31 1.65 5.21
N GLY A 46 -5.38 2.80 5.89
CA GLY A 46 -5.85 2.90 7.30
C GLY A 46 -4.77 2.65 8.36
N GLY A 47 -3.54 2.32 7.95
CA GLY A 47 -2.38 2.25 8.83
C GLY A 47 -1.74 3.62 9.12
N LYS A 48 -0.65 3.62 9.89
CA LYS A 48 0.16 4.84 10.13
C LYS A 48 1.09 5.20 8.96
N ALA A 49 1.32 4.26 8.03
CA ALA A 49 2.28 4.37 6.92
C ALA A 49 3.74 4.64 7.34
N ASN A 50 4.10 4.31 8.59
CA ASN A 50 5.42 4.63 9.13
C ASN A 50 6.56 3.95 8.36
N ARG A 51 6.35 2.73 7.82
CA ARG A 51 7.41 2.02 7.10
C ARG A 51 7.64 2.67 5.74
N GLY A 52 6.57 2.99 5.02
CA GLY A 52 6.64 3.71 3.75
C GLY A 52 7.22 5.12 3.89
N LEU A 53 6.76 5.89 4.88
CA LEU A 53 7.28 7.25 5.14
C LEU A 53 8.77 7.24 5.53
N SER A 54 9.20 6.23 6.30
CA SER A 54 10.62 6.09 6.67
C SER A 54 11.54 5.93 5.45
N VAL A 55 11.07 5.31 4.36
CA VAL A 55 11.84 5.21 3.10
C VAL A 55 12.10 6.60 2.52
N ILE A 56 11.08 7.44 2.46
CA ILE A 56 11.16 8.80 1.91
C ILE A 56 12.08 9.66 2.78
N ASP A 57 11.88 9.64 4.10
CA ASP A 57 12.68 10.42 5.04
C ASP A 57 14.16 10.00 5.01
N THR A 58 14.41 8.68 4.96
CA THR A 58 15.78 8.15 4.85
C THR A 58 16.43 8.56 3.53
N TYR A 59 15.73 8.48 2.41
CA TYR A 59 16.26 8.93 1.12
C TYR A 59 16.57 10.42 1.10
N LYS A 60 15.69 11.26 1.67
CA LYS A 60 15.92 12.70 1.84
C LYS A 60 17.16 12.99 2.69
N LEU A 61 17.30 12.29 3.82
CA LEU A 61 18.45 12.43 4.72
C LEU A 61 19.77 12.02 4.03
N LEU A 62 19.80 10.84 3.42
CA LEU A 62 21.02 10.28 2.79
C LEU A 62 21.45 11.05 1.53
N SER A 63 20.51 11.67 0.82
CA SER A 63 20.83 12.54 -0.32
C SER A 63 21.34 13.92 0.09
N GLY A 64 21.33 14.26 1.39
CA GLY A 64 21.75 15.56 1.91
C GLY A 64 20.85 16.71 1.45
N LYS A 65 19.62 16.41 0.98
CA LYS A 65 18.71 17.40 0.40
C LYS A 65 17.78 17.97 1.45
N LYS A 66 17.64 19.30 1.45
CA LYS A 66 16.62 19.97 2.26
C LYS A 66 15.21 19.63 1.80
N GLU A 67 14.99 19.45 0.50
CA GLU A 67 13.73 19.00 -0.09
C GLU A 67 13.98 18.12 -1.32
N LEU A 68 13.08 17.18 -1.57
CA LEU A 68 13.11 16.31 -2.76
C LEU A 68 12.36 16.99 -3.91
N SER A 69 12.85 16.81 -5.14
CA SER A 69 12.04 17.11 -6.32
C SER A 69 10.84 16.16 -6.42
N ASP A 70 9.80 16.52 -7.16
CA ASP A 70 8.61 15.67 -7.30
C ASP A 70 8.93 14.30 -7.90
N ALA A 71 9.86 14.24 -8.85
CA ALA A 71 10.30 12.98 -9.45
C ALA A 71 11.10 12.09 -8.47
N GLU A 72 11.84 12.69 -7.55
CA GLU A 72 12.56 11.97 -6.49
C GLU A 72 11.61 11.49 -5.40
N TYR A 73 10.70 12.36 -4.98
CA TYR A 73 9.65 12.01 -4.03
C TYR A 73 8.80 10.86 -4.57
N LYS A 74 8.33 10.93 -5.84
CA LYS A 74 7.53 9.87 -6.44
C LYS A 74 8.29 8.53 -6.44
N ARG A 75 9.57 8.52 -6.83
CA ARG A 75 10.40 7.29 -6.81
C ARG A 75 10.57 6.71 -5.40
N ALA A 76 10.89 7.55 -4.42
CA ALA A 76 11.02 7.11 -3.04
C ALA A 76 9.68 6.62 -2.46
N ALA A 77 8.58 7.28 -2.81
CA ALA A 77 7.25 6.90 -2.39
C ALA A 77 6.79 5.56 -3.02
N VAL A 78 7.09 5.31 -4.30
CA VAL A 78 6.82 4.01 -4.92
C VAL A 78 7.55 2.89 -4.16
N LEU A 79 8.82 3.09 -3.81
CA LEU A 79 9.56 2.12 -2.99
C LEU A 79 8.94 1.97 -1.59
N GLY A 80 8.50 3.07 -0.98
CA GLY A 80 7.75 3.06 0.28
C GLY A 80 6.46 2.23 0.19
N TRP A 81 5.73 2.34 -0.92
CA TRP A 81 4.53 1.55 -1.17
C TRP A 81 4.83 0.06 -1.36
N CYS A 82 5.95 -0.31 -2.00
CA CYS A 82 6.38 -1.70 -2.03
C CYS A 82 6.57 -2.28 -0.62
N VAL A 83 7.11 -1.49 0.31
CA VAL A 83 7.27 -1.91 1.73
C VAL A 83 5.92 -2.05 2.43
N GLU A 84 5.00 -1.11 2.24
CA GLU A 84 3.65 -1.18 2.84
C GLU A 84 2.81 -2.33 2.25
N LEU A 85 2.95 -2.62 0.95
CA LEU A 85 2.32 -3.78 0.30
C LEU A 85 2.88 -5.09 0.84
N LEU A 86 4.20 -5.20 1.02
CA LEU A 86 4.82 -6.37 1.65
C LEU A 86 4.33 -6.55 3.09
N GLN A 87 4.19 -5.46 3.84
CA GLN A 87 3.61 -5.50 5.17
C GLN A 87 2.14 -5.96 5.14
N ALA A 88 1.33 -5.43 4.20
CA ALA A 88 -0.07 -5.82 4.06
C ALA A 88 -0.21 -7.32 3.77
N PHE A 89 0.64 -7.86 2.88
CA PHE A 89 0.73 -9.30 2.63
C PHE A 89 0.99 -10.10 3.91
N PHE A 90 2.02 -9.71 4.68
CA PHE A 90 2.32 -10.41 5.93
C PHE A 90 1.20 -10.32 6.95
N LEU A 91 0.51 -9.19 7.06
CA LEU A 91 -0.61 -9.04 7.98
C LEU A 91 -1.80 -9.92 7.62
N VAL A 92 -2.10 -10.09 6.33
CA VAL A 92 -3.17 -11.00 5.90
C VAL A 92 -2.82 -12.45 6.26
N ALA A 93 -1.56 -12.86 6.03
CA ALA A 93 -1.11 -14.20 6.40
C ALA A 93 -1.11 -14.41 7.94
N ASP A 94 -0.62 -13.43 8.69
CA ASP A 94 -0.61 -13.38 10.17
C ASP A 94 -2.03 -13.52 10.73
N ASP A 95 -2.98 -12.75 10.20
CA ASP A 95 -4.37 -12.79 10.64
C ASP A 95 -5.00 -14.18 10.47
N ILE A 96 -4.62 -14.92 9.42
CA ILE A 96 -5.07 -16.31 9.19
C ILE A 96 -4.40 -17.27 10.18
N MET A 97 -3.07 -17.18 10.35
CA MET A 97 -2.30 -18.06 11.24
C MET A 97 -2.78 -17.92 12.70
N ASP A 98 -3.06 -16.70 13.14
CA ASP A 98 -3.48 -16.39 14.51
C ASP A 98 -5.01 -16.45 14.68
N ALA A 99 -5.77 -16.75 13.63
CA ALA A 99 -7.22 -16.72 13.59
C ALA A 99 -7.83 -15.39 14.11
N SER A 100 -7.13 -14.28 13.85
CA SER A 100 -7.50 -12.93 14.27
C SER A 100 -8.83 -12.49 13.69
N LYS A 101 -9.61 -11.72 14.46
CA LYS A 101 -10.94 -11.27 14.01
C LYS A 101 -10.95 -9.87 13.42
N THR A 102 -10.04 -9.00 13.87
CA THR A 102 -10.02 -7.60 13.47
C THR A 102 -8.62 -7.08 13.23
N ARG A 103 -8.46 -6.25 12.20
CA ARG A 103 -7.24 -5.52 11.85
C ARG A 103 -7.61 -4.09 11.49
N ARG A 104 -6.88 -3.10 12.04
CA ARG A 104 -7.12 -1.66 11.81
C ARG A 104 -8.58 -1.23 12.06
N GLY A 105 -9.22 -1.84 13.05
CA GLY A 105 -10.62 -1.54 13.41
C GLY A 105 -11.66 -2.08 12.43
N GLN A 106 -11.28 -2.96 11.51
CA GLN A 106 -12.15 -3.63 10.55
C GLN A 106 -11.98 -5.15 10.67
N PRO A 107 -12.93 -5.98 10.20
CA PRO A 107 -12.74 -7.43 10.11
C PRO A 107 -11.47 -7.82 9.35
N CYS A 108 -10.79 -8.89 9.76
CA CYS A 108 -9.64 -9.39 8.98
C CYS A 108 -10.09 -9.82 7.57
N TRP A 109 -9.24 -9.63 6.56
CA TRP A 109 -9.63 -9.85 5.15
C TRP A 109 -10.19 -11.25 4.87
N TYR A 110 -9.61 -12.28 5.48
CA TYR A 110 -10.05 -13.67 5.28
C TYR A 110 -11.46 -13.97 5.84
N LEU A 111 -12.05 -13.04 6.60
CA LEU A 111 -13.41 -13.12 7.12
C LEU A 111 -14.42 -12.37 6.24
N GLN A 112 -13.97 -11.68 5.17
CA GLN A 112 -14.90 -11.07 4.23
C GLN A 112 -15.62 -12.15 3.44
N VAL A 113 -16.95 -12.06 3.44
CA VAL A 113 -17.80 -12.90 2.61
C VAL A 113 -17.92 -12.20 1.26
N SER A 114 -17.38 -12.83 0.21
CA SER A 114 -17.57 -12.46 -1.19
C SER A 114 -18.95 -12.83 -1.68
#